data_AF-A0A9W8A270-F1
#
_entry.id   AF-A0A9W8A270-F1
#
_cell.length_a   1.000
_cell.length_b   1.000
_cell.length_c   1.000
_cell.angle_alpha   90.00
_cell.angle_beta   90.00
_cell.angle_gamma   90.00
#
_symmetry.space_group_name_H-M   'P 1'
#
loop_
_entity.id
_entity.type
_entity.pdbx_description
1 polymer ?
#
loop_
_entity_poly.entity_id
_entity_poly.type
_entity_poly.pdbx_seq_one_letter_code
_entity_poly.pdbx_strand_id
1 'polypeptide(L)'
;MDVVIDSANLNRGAEGDSNTHLHQLPCSIDHNGSAEADVYFNPKPTQPTPEQPDPQTIEASFRGRELVGIKAEIPKGHSVYIVEKATMEFPRQRVRIEGLGEDEVADEEMETKSVWLAKKKASSINVWGHGLEPSRHSDKTIKAMDWIQVSNLIHGANF
;
A
#
# COMPACT_ATOMS: atom_id res chain seq x y z
N MET A 1 11.76 4.52 19.15
CA MET A 1 10.74 3.50 18.85
C MET A 1 11.10 2.92 17.50
N ASP A 2 11.76 1.77 17.51
CA ASP A 2 12.13 1.09 16.27
C ASP A 2 10.89 0.39 15.74
N VAL A 3 10.42 0.87 14.61
CA VAL A 3 9.28 0.30 13.90
C VAL A 3 9.84 -0.78 12.98
N VAL A 4 9.48 -2.03 13.24
CA VAL A 4 9.95 -3.17 12.44
C VAL A 4 8.95 -3.46 11.33
N ILE A 5 9.41 -3.41 10.08
CA ILE A 5 8.74 -3.99 8.91
C ILE A 5 9.60 -5.14 8.46
N ASP A 6 9.11 -6.38 8.58
CA ASP A 6 9.83 -7.58 8.15
C ASP A 6 9.02 -8.39 7.14
N SER A 7 9.72 -9.25 6.39
CA SER A 7 9.12 -10.09 5.35
C SER A 7 8.12 -11.11 5.91
N ALA A 8 8.29 -11.56 7.16
CA ALA A 8 7.36 -12.49 7.80
C ALA A 8 5.99 -11.83 8.04
N ASN A 9 5.98 -10.57 8.48
CA ASN A 9 4.79 -9.76 8.68
C ASN A 9 4.11 -9.36 7.36
N LEU A 10 4.87 -9.13 6.29
CA LEU A 10 4.31 -8.88 4.95
C LEU A 10 3.62 -10.11 4.37
N ASN A 11 4.16 -11.31 4.60
CA ASN A 11 3.61 -12.56 4.06
C ASN A 11 2.35 -13.02 4.81
N ARG A 12 2.20 -12.72 6.11
CA ARG A 12 0.98 -13.02 6.87
C ARG A 12 -0.26 -12.29 6.35
N GLY A 13 -0.10 -11.08 5.82
CA GLY A 13 -1.18 -10.29 5.22
C GLY A 13 -1.49 -10.60 3.75
N ALA A 14 -0.78 -11.57 3.15
CA ALA A 14 -0.86 -11.87 1.73
C ALA A 14 -1.94 -12.92 1.38
N GLU A 15 -2.58 -13.56 2.36
CA GLU A 15 -3.62 -14.59 2.14
C GLU A 15 -5.05 -14.02 1.93
N GLY A 16 -5.22 -12.70 1.90
CA GLY A 16 -6.53 -12.05 1.79
C GLY A 16 -6.81 -11.41 0.42
N ASP A 17 -7.83 -11.93 -0.28
CA ASP A 17 -8.51 -11.45 -1.49
C ASP A 17 -7.65 -10.81 -2.60
N SER A 18 -7.50 -11.59 -3.68
CA SER A 18 -6.86 -11.20 -4.95
C SER A 18 -7.47 -9.99 -5.68
N ASN A 19 -8.56 -9.41 -5.14
CA ASN A 19 -9.33 -8.34 -5.77
C ASN A 19 -9.35 -7.01 -4.99
N THR A 20 -8.35 -6.76 -4.13
CA THR A 20 -8.26 -5.47 -3.43
C THR A 20 -7.75 -4.37 -4.37
N HIS A 21 -8.62 -3.43 -4.73
CA HIS A 21 -8.29 -2.25 -5.52
C HIS A 21 -8.21 -1.00 -4.66
N LEU A 22 -7.14 -0.23 -4.81
CA LEU A 22 -7.01 1.08 -4.16
C LEU A 22 -7.50 2.19 -5.08
N HIS A 23 -8.17 3.19 -4.52
CA HIS A 23 -8.62 4.37 -5.24
C HIS A 23 -8.04 5.64 -4.60
N GLN A 24 -7.22 6.38 -5.35
CA GLN A 24 -6.77 7.70 -4.94
C GLN A 24 -7.69 8.74 -5.59
N LEU A 25 -8.59 9.31 -4.79
CA LEU A 25 -9.57 10.30 -5.24
C LEU A 25 -8.96 11.71 -5.28
N PRO A 26 -9.40 12.61 -6.18
CA PRO A 26 -8.92 13.99 -6.29
C PRO A 26 -9.57 14.91 -5.23
N CYS A 27 -9.88 14.38 -4.04
CA CYS A 27 -10.49 15.13 -2.96
C CYS A 27 -10.07 14.58 -1.58
N SER A 28 -10.21 15.40 -0.55
CA SER A 28 -10.05 14.98 0.84
C SER A 28 -11.37 14.48 1.41
N ILE A 29 -11.32 13.43 2.22
CA ILE A 29 -12.45 12.93 3.01
C ILE A 29 -12.01 12.99 4.47
N ASP A 30 -12.68 13.81 5.29
CA ASP A 30 -12.25 14.05 6.67
C ASP A 30 -12.52 12.85 7.59
N HIS A 31 -13.48 12.00 7.23
CA HIS A 31 -13.82 10.80 7.97
C HIS A 31 -12.92 9.63 7.57
N ASN A 32 -12.26 9.03 8.56
CA ASN A 32 -11.51 7.78 8.42
C ASN A 32 -12.32 6.63 9.03
N GLY A 33 -12.73 5.65 8.22
CA GLY A 33 -13.48 4.49 8.68
C GLY A 33 -13.97 3.61 7.53
N SER A 34 -14.81 2.62 7.86
CA SER A 34 -15.44 1.76 6.87
C SER A 34 -16.37 2.57 5.95
N ALA A 35 -16.44 2.17 4.68
CA ALA A 35 -17.33 2.73 3.68
C ALA A 35 -17.84 1.60 2.77
N GLU A 36 -19.09 1.71 2.33
CA GLU A 36 -19.69 0.79 1.34
C GLU A 36 -19.22 1.13 -0.08
N ALA A 37 -17.91 1.18 -0.29
CA ALA A 37 -17.30 1.59 -1.54
C ALA A 37 -17.75 0.70 -2.71
N ASP A 38 -17.80 -0.62 -2.51
CA ASP A 38 -18.23 -1.57 -3.56
C ASP A 38 -19.71 -1.39 -3.96
N VAL A 39 -20.53 -0.78 -3.10
CA VAL A 39 -21.95 -0.52 -3.39
C VAL A 39 -22.12 0.78 -4.16
N TYR A 40 -21.45 1.85 -3.71
CA TYR A 40 -21.69 3.20 -4.22
C TYR A 40 -20.66 3.69 -5.25
N PHE A 41 -19.46 3.12 -5.24
CA PHE A 41 -18.36 3.50 -6.11
C PHE A 41 -18.04 2.35 -7.04
N ASN A 42 -18.68 2.36 -8.22
CA ASN A 42 -18.56 1.32 -9.24
C ASN A 42 -17.88 1.88 -10.50
N PRO A 43 -16.53 1.87 -10.54
CA PRO A 43 -15.78 2.24 -11.74
C PRO A 43 -16.17 1.37 -12.94
N LYS A 44 -16.34 2.00 -14.10
CA LYS A 44 -16.62 1.32 -15.36
C LYS A 44 -15.54 1.68 -16.37
N PRO A 45 -15.14 0.77 -17.27
CA PRO A 45 -14.33 1.15 -18.42
C PRO A 45 -15.07 2.23 -19.22
N THR A 46 -14.33 3.25 -19.68
CA THR A 46 -14.90 4.26 -20.59
C THR A 46 -15.38 3.58 -21.87
N GLN A 47 -16.40 4.13 -22.53
CA GLN A 47 -16.87 3.55 -23.79
C GLN A 47 -15.77 3.64 -24.87
N PRO A 48 -15.54 2.56 -25.64
CA PRO A 48 -14.60 2.61 -26.75
C PRO A 48 -15.08 3.61 -27.79
N THR A 49 -14.17 4.46 -28.27
CA THR A 49 -14.42 5.38 -29.39
C THR A 49 -13.75 4.85 -30.65
N PRO A 50 -14.14 5.33 -31.85
CA PRO A 50 -13.43 5.00 -33.08
C PRO A 50 -11.94 5.34 -33.03
N GLU A 51 -11.54 6.36 -32.25
CA GLU A 51 -10.13 6.71 -32.03
C GLU A 51 -9.44 5.85 -30.97
N GLN A 52 -10.17 5.34 -29.96
CA GLN A 52 -9.65 4.48 -28.89
C GLN A 52 -10.55 3.25 -28.69
N PRO A 53 -10.32 2.17 -29.46
CA PRO A 53 -11.12 0.94 -29.37
C PRO A 53 -10.87 0.11 -28.11
N ASP A 54 -9.75 0.34 -27.41
CA ASP A 54 -9.44 -0.29 -26.11
C ASP A 54 -9.31 0.79 -25.03
N PRO A 55 -10.36 1.01 -24.21
CA PRO A 55 -10.40 2.11 -23.26
C PRO A 55 -9.38 1.89 -22.14
N GLN A 56 -8.36 2.74 -22.11
CA GLN A 56 -7.34 2.72 -21.05
C GLN A 56 -7.79 3.41 -19.75
N THR A 57 -8.92 4.12 -19.82
CA THR A 57 -9.50 4.88 -18.72
C THR A 57 -10.73 4.19 -18.13
N ILE A 58 -10.97 4.50 -16.86
CA ILE A 58 -12.19 4.14 -16.13
C ILE A 58 -12.93 5.41 -15.74
N GLU A 59 -14.25 5.35 -15.72
CA GLU A 59 -15.14 6.43 -15.32
C GLU A 59 -15.93 6.04 -14.06
N ALA A 60 -16.17 7.04 -13.21
CA ALA A 60 -17.03 6.91 -12.05
C ALA A 60 -17.61 8.28 -11.69
N SER A 61 -18.49 8.31 -10.68
CA SER A 61 -18.88 9.56 -10.05
C SER A 61 -18.70 9.49 -8.56
N PHE A 62 -18.31 10.61 -7.95
CA PHE A 62 -18.24 10.74 -6.50
C PHE A 62 -18.89 12.04 -6.09
N ARG A 63 -19.92 11.97 -5.23
CA ARG A 63 -20.72 13.14 -4.79
C ARG A 63 -21.30 13.95 -5.97
N GLY A 64 -21.72 13.26 -7.04
CA GLY A 64 -22.27 13.88 -8.25
C GLY A 64 -21.25 14.57 -9.16
N ARG A 65 -19.95 14.43 -8.88
CA ARG A 65 -18.88 14.91 -9.75
C ARG A 65 -18.31 13.76 -10.57
N GLU A 66 -18.14 14.02 -11.86
CA GLU A 66 -17.50 13.10 -12.78
C GLU A 66 -16.03 12.88 -12.41
N LEU A 67 -15.60 11.63 -12.48
CA LEU A 67 -14.23 11.21 -12.32
C LEU A 67 -13.79 10.39 -13.53
N VAL A 68 -12.62 10.72 -14.05
CA VAL A 68 -11.89 9.93 -15.04
C VAL A 68 -10.64 9.41 -14.34
N GLY A 69 -10.38 8.11 -14.46
CA GLY A 69 -9.30 7.46 -13.76
C GLY A 69 -8.47 6.58 -14.68
N ILE A 70 -7.24 6.33 -14.24
CA ILE A 70 -6.33 5.38 -14.87
C ILE A 70 -5.85 4.37 -13.83
N LYS A 71 -5.46 3.19 -14.31
CA LYS A 71 -4.75 2.21 -13.49
C LYS A 71 -3.26 2.57 -13.46
N ALA A 72 -2.75 2.95 -12.29
CA ALA A 72 -1.34 3.26 -12.13
C ALA A 72 -0.49 1.99 -12.28
N GLU A 73 0.63 2.13 -12.98
CA GLU A 73 1.60 1.04 -13.15
C GLU A 73 2.38 0.82 -11.85
N ILE A 74 2.35 -0.42 -11.34
CA ILE A 74 3.20 -0.84 -10.22
C ILE A 74 4.55 -1.26 -10.82
N PRO A 75 5.67 -0.65 -10.42
CA PRO A 75 6.98 -1.01 -10.97
C PRO A 75 7.31 -2.50 -10.80
N LYS A 76 7.95 -3.09 -11.81
CA LYS A 76 8.31 -4.51 -11.81
C LYS A 76 9.07 -4.90 -10.54
N GLY A 77 8.72 -6.05 -9.97
CA GLY A 77 9.34 -6.56 -8.73
C GLY A 77 8.82 -5.92 -7.44
N HIS A 78 7.86 -4.99 -7.52
CA HIS A 78 7.27 -4.35 -6.36
C HIS A 78 5.86 -4.87 -6.09
N SER A 79 5.39 -4.64 -4.87
CA SER A 79 4.05 -5.04 -4.42
C SER A 79 3.50 -3.96 -3.49
N VAL A 80 2.19 -3.79 -3.50
CA VAL A 80 1.50 -2.78 -2.71
C VAL A 80 0.82 -3.47 -1.53
N TYR A 81 1.06 -2.96 -0.33
CA TYR A 81 0.51 -3.49 0.92
C TYR A 81 -0.22 -2.40 1.69
N ILE A 82 -1.36 -2.76 2.28
CA ILE A 82 -2.06 -1.95 3.29
C ILE A 82 -1.57 -2.43 4.65
N VAL A 83 -0.96 -1.54 5.42
CA VAL A 83 -0.36 -1.85 6.71
C VAL A 83 -1.09 -1.14 7.85
N GLU A 84 -1.17 -1.79 9.00
CA GLU A 84 -1.74 -1.23 10.23
C GLU A 84 -0.72 -1.31 11.36
N LYS A 85 -0.64 -0.28 12.19
CA LYS A 85 0.25 -0.25 13.34
C LYS A 85 -0.34 -1.12 14.44
N ALA A 86 0.46 -2.04 14.98
CA ALA A 86 0.10 -2.87 16.11
C ALA A 86 1.18 -2.81 17.18
N THR A 87 0.81 -3.22 18.40
CA THR A 87 1.75 -3.49 19.50
C THR A 87 1.82 -5.00 19.68
N MET A 88 3.02 -5.57 19.63
CA MET A 88 3.25 -6.99 19.83
C MET A 88 4.28 -7.21 20.94
N GLU A 89 4.14 -8.33 21.64
CA GLU A 89 5.07 -8.75 22.68
C GLU A 89 6.10 -9.73 22.08
N PHE A 90 7.37 -9.50 22.41
CA PHE A 90 8.49 -10.32 21.97
C PHE A 90 9.31 -10.76 23.19
N PRO A 91 9.88 -11.97 23.20
CA PRO A 91 10.84 -12.36 24.23
C PRO A 91 12.04 -11.40 24.20
N ARG A 92 12.44 -10.86 25.35
CA ARG A 92 13.69 -10.11 25.43
C ARG A 92 14.86 -11.03 25.10
N GLN A 93 15.57 -10.74 24.02
CA GLN A 93 16.82 -11.44 23.71
C GLN A 93 17.86 -11.07 24.78
N ARG A 94 18.12 -11.98 25.70
CA ARG A 94 19.19 -11.80 26.69
C ARG A 94 20.53 -11.81 25.95
N VAL A 95 21.31 -10.73 26.10
CA VAL A 95 22.74 -10.76 25.75
C VAL A 95 23.40 -11.70 26.76
N ARG A 96 23.89 -12.85 26.30
CA ARG A 96 24.65 -13.77 27.16
C ARG A 96 25.97 -13.08 27.50
N ILE A 97 26.07 -12.53 28.71
CA ILE A 97 27.35 -12.05 29.24
C ILE A 97 28.08 -13.28 29.78
N GLU A 98 29.15 -13.68 29.12
CA GLU A 98 29.99 -14.79 29.58
C GLU A 98 30.55 -14.47 30.97
N GLY A 99 30.16 -15.23 32.00
CA GLY A 99 30.74 -15.15 33.36
C GLY A 99 29.76 -14.98 34.53
N LEU A 100 28.45 -14.87 34.32
CA LEU A 100 27.44 -14.82 35.40
C LEU A 100 26.58 -16.09 35.37
N GLY A 101 26.52 -16.80 36.51
CA GLY A 101 25.96 -18.15 36.65
C GLY A 101 24.48 -18.30 36.25
N GLU A 102 24.16 -19.47 35.71
CA GLU A 102 22.86 -19.88 35.17
C GLU A 102 21.95 -20.46 36.27
N ASP A 103 21.56 -19.70 37.30
CA ASP A 103 20.66 -20.25 38.34
C ASP A 103 19.65 -19.22 38.86
N GLU A 104 18.83 -18.64 37.97
CA GLU A 104 17.52 -18.12 38.34
C GLU A 104 16.54 -18.38 37.19
N VAL A 105 15.47 -19.13 37.46
CA VAL A 105 14.32 -19.31 36.55
C VAL A 105 13.55 -17.99 36.55
N ALA A 106 14.12 -16.99 35.88
CA ALA A 106 13.51 -15.68 35.72
C ALA A 106 12.39 -15.82 34.69
N ASP A 107 11.18 -15.39 35.06
CA ASP A 107 10.06 -15.24 34.13
C ASP A 107 10.56 -14.60 32.83
N GLU A 108 10.17 -15.17 31.69
CA GLU A 108 10.55 -14.66 30.37
C GLU A 108 10.09 -13.21 30.25
N GLU A 109 10.99 -12.25 30.48
CA GLU A 109 10.66 -10.84 30.38
C GLU A 109 10.25 -10.52 28.93
N MET A 110 8.98 -10.19 28.76
CA MET A 110 8.41 -9.77 27.48
C MET A 110 8.69 -8.29 27.25
N GLU A 111 9.08 -7.93 26.03
CA GLU A 111 9.20 -6.55 25.57
C GLU A 111 8.11 -6.25 24.55
N THR A 112 7.40 -5.14 24.73
CA THR A 112 6.42 -4.65 23.77
C THR A 112 7.10 -3.81 22.69
N LYS A 113 6.85 -4.12 21.43
CA LYS A 113 7.34 -3.35 20.27
C LYS A 113 6.19 -2.92 19.37
N SER A 114 6.32 -1.72 18.81
CA SER A 114 5.44 -1.25 17.74
C SER A 114 5.86 -1.84 16.41
N VAL A 115 4.93 -2.50 15.72
CA VAL A 115 5.15 -3.14 14.42
C VAL A 115 4.12 -2.67 13.40
N TRP A 116 4.43 -2.76 12.11
CA TRP A 116 3.44 -2.64 11.04
C TRP A 116 3.08 -4.02 10.51
N LEU A 117 1.80 -4.37 10.61
CA LEU A 117 1.28 -5.62 10.10
C LEU A 117 0.64 -5.39 8.74
N ALA A 118 1.02 -6.18 7.74
CA ALA A 118 0.28 -6.19 6.49
C ALA A 118 -1.11 -6.77 6.73
N LYS A 119 -2.14 -5.99 6.40
CA LYS A 119 -3.55 -6.43 6.49
C LYS A 119 -4.01 -7.02 5.17
N LYS A 120 -3.59 -6.41 4.06
CA LYS A 120 -3.97 -6.80 2.70
C LYS A 120 -2.86 -6.48 1.71
N LYS A 121 -2.82 -7.26 0.63
CA LYS A 121 -2.06 -6.95 -0.57
C LYS A 121 -3.00 -6.38 -1.63
N ALA A 122 -2.69 -5.21 -2.18
CA ALA A 122 -3.48 -4.60 -3.24
C ALA A 122 -3.00 -5.08 -4.62
N SER A 123 -3.95 -5.36 -5.52
CA SER A 123 -3.66 -5.79 -6.89
C SER A 123 -3.48 -4.60 -7.85
N SER A 124 -4.08 -3.45 -7.52
CA SER A 124 -3.95 -2.23 -8.32
C SER A 124 -4.18 -0.96 -7.53
N ILE A 125 -3.71 0.15 -8.09
CA ILE A 125 -4.00 1.51 -7.64
C ILE A 125 -4.64 2.24 -8.81
N ASN A 126 -5.85 2.75 -8.61
CA ASN A 126 -6.55 3.59 -9.57
C ASN A 126 -6.42 5.04 -9.12
N VAL A 127 -5.88 5.88 -10.00
CA VAL A 127 -5.70 7.32 -9.77
C VAL A 127 -6.81 8.05 -10.51
N TRP A 128 -7.49 8.99 -9.84
CA TRP A 128 -8.67 9.67 -10.37
C TRP A 128 -8.46 11.18 -10.49
N GLY A 129 -8.98 11.76 -11.56
CA GLY A 129 -9.04 13.20 -11.82
C GLY A 129 -10.49 13.67 -12.02
N HIS A 130 -10.73 14.95 -11.81
CA HIS A 130 -12.06 15.56 -12.02
C HIS A 130 -12.28 15.85 -13.50
N GLY A 131 -13.12 15.04 -14.16
CA GLY A 131 -13.50 15.18 -15.58
C GLY A 131 -12.33 15.13 -16.57
N LEU A 132 -11.11 14.85 -16.11
CA LEU A 132 -9.88 14.84 -16.88
C LEU A 132 -9.05 13.64 -16.48
N GLU A 133 -8.47 12.99 -17.48
CA GLU A 133 -7.54 11.88 -17.28
C GLU A 133 -6.29 12.35 -16.51
N PRO A 134 -5.94 11.70 -15.39
CA PRO A 134 -4.68 11.94 -14.71
C PRO A 134 -3.50 11.60 -15.62
N SER A 135 -2.58 12.56 -15.80
CA SER A 135 -1.37 12.33 -16.57
C SER A 135 -0.14 12.21 -15.68
N ARG A 136 0.89 11.51 -16.17
CA ARG A 136 2.21 11.42 -15.52
C ARG A 136 2.88 12.78 -15.28
N HIS A 137 2.54 13.79 -16.08
CA HIS A 137 3.11 15.13 -15.96
C HIS A 137 2.44 15.98 -14.87
N SER A 138 1.14 15.79 -14.65
CA SER A 138 0.32 16.62 -13.76
C SER A 138 0.02 15.97 -12.42
N ASP A 139 -0.03 14.64 -12.36
CA ASP A 139 -0.40 13.89 -11.17
C ASP A 139 0.82 13.49 -10.33
N LYS A 140 0.80 13.87 -9.05
CA LYS A 140 1.90 13.63 -8.13
C LYS A 140 2.02 12.16 -7.72
N THR A 141 0.90 11.43 -7.65
CA THR A 141 0.87 10.01 -7.26
C THR A 141 1.54 9.17 -8.35
N ILE A 142 1.16 9.40 -9.62
CA ILE A 142 1.77 8.70 -10.76
C ILE A 142 3.28 9.01 -10.81
N LYS A 143 3.64 10.29 -10.73
CA LYS A 143 5.04 10.72 -10.77
C LYS A 143 5.87 10.16 -9.62
N ALA A 144 5.28 9.97 -8.44
CA ALA A 144 5.98 9.37 -7.30
C ALA A 144 6.34 7.90 -7.54
N MET A 145 5.58 7.15 -8.35
CA MET A 145 5.93 5.76 -8.70
C MET A 145 7.22 5.67 -9.51
N ASP A 146 7.52 6.70 -10.30
CA ASP A 146 8.76 6.76 -11.09
C ASP A 146 10.00 6.87 -10.21
N TRP A 147 9.85 7.44 -9.01
CA TRP A 147 10.95 7.56 -8.06
C TRP A 147 11.54 6.20 -7.70
N ILE A 148 10.72 5.13 -7.68
CA ILE A 148 11.18 3.76 -7.39
C ILE A 148 12.23 3.31 -8.43
N GLN A 149 12.03 3.65 -9.71
CA GLN A 149 12.99 3.31 -10.75
C GLN A 149 14.27 4.13 -10.59
N VAL A 150 14.14 5.43 -10.31
CA VAL A 150 15.27 6.33 -10.09
C VAL A 150 16.09 5.91 -8.87
N SER A 151 15.44 5.57 -7.75
CA SER A 151 16.12 5.13 -6.53
C SER A 151 16.88 3.83 -6.74
N ASN A 152 16.36 2.91 -7.57
CA ASN A 152 17.07 1.68 -7.92
C ASN A 152 18.34 1.98 -8.73
N LEU A 153 18.35 3.00 -9.60
CA LEU A 153 19.56 3.40 -10.32
C LEU A 153 20.59 4.07 -9.40
N ILE A 154 20.13 4.88 -8.45
CA ILE A 154 21.02 5.60 -7.52
C ILE A 154 21.64 4.65 -6.50
N HIS A 155 20.84 3.74 -5.93
CA HIS A 155 21.23 2.92 -4.78
C HIS A 155 21.50 1.45 -5.13
N GLY A 156 21.02 0.96 -6.27
CA GLY A 156 21.12 -0.45 -6.66
C GLY A 156 22.48 -0.86 -7.22
N ALA A 157 23.56 -0.27 -6.69
CA ALA A 157 24.95 -0.44 -7.10
C ALA A 157 25.24 -1.75 -7.86
N ASN A 158 25.44 -1.61 -9.17
CA ASN A 158 26.35 -2.42 -9.97
C ASN A 158 27.32 -1.43 -10.64
N PHE A 159 28.37 -1.07 -9.91
CA PHE A 159 29.65 -0.61 -10.46
C PHE A 159 30.72 -1.60 -10.00
#